data_AF-A0A9R1BNF7-F1
#
_entry.id   AF-A0A9R1BNF7-F1
#
_cell.length_a   1.000
_cell.length_b   1.000
_cell.length_c   1.000
_cell.angle_alpha   90.00
_cell.angle_beta   90.00
_cell.angle_gamma   90.00
#
_symmetry.space_group_name_H-M   'P 1'
#
loop_
_entity.id
_entity.type
_entity.pdbx_description
1 polymer ?
#
loop_
_entity_poly.entity_id
_entity_poly.type
_entity_poly.pdbx_seq_one_letter_code
_entity_poly.pdbx_strand_id
1 'polypeptide(L)'
;MLPVMLICLVGMQVRPSVTFMISEPCPCCHGIGRVEALDTSFSKIEREICRRLAVSGHNPDPEKPKLWPRFLLRVDHEMCTYLTSGKRTKLGILSSSLKVWVLLKIARGFTRGAFELLPYSDQKDTDEQKELSPESPPPREAGRPRLSVFPIKKWMSRAKRAK
;
A
#
# COMPACT_ATOMS: atom_id res chain seq x y z
N MET A 1 -25.39 21.16 -34.49
CA MET A 1 -25.29 19.87 -33.77
C MET A 1 -25.31 18.78 -34.83
N LEU A 2 -24.17 18.15 -35.14
CA LEU A 2 -24.17 17.03 -36.09
C LEU A 2 -24.75 15.79 -35.40
N PRO A 3 -25.66 15.03 -36.05
CA PRO A 3 -26.09 13.75 -35.54
C PRO A 3 -24.94 12.75 -35.65
N VAL A 4 -24.52 12.18 -34.52
CA VAL A 4 -23.55 11.09 -34.49
C VAL A 4 -24.30 9.80 -34.81
N MET A 5 -24.22 9.31 -36.04
CA MET A 5 -24.77 8.00 -36.40
C MET A 5 -23.76 6.89 -36.07
N LEU A 6 -24.11 6.02 -35.13
CA LEU A 6 -23.38 4.78 -34.85
C LEU A 6 -24.05 3.63 -35.60
N ILE A 7 -23.32 2.96 -36.50
CA ILE A 7 -23.79 1.78 -37.23
C ILE A 7 -23.24 0.54 -36.54
N CYS A 8 -24.11 -0.41 -36.16
CA CYS A 8 -23.73 -1.65 -35.48
C CYS A 8 -23.78 -2.82 -36.46
N LEU A 9 -22.64 -3.50 -36.66
CA LEU A 9 -22.51 -4.68 -37.51
C LEU A 9 -22.15 -5.88 -36.62
N VAL A 10 -22.79 -7.02 -36.84
CA VAL A 10 -22.55 -8.26 -36.09
C VAL A 10 -21.91 -9.30 -37.02
N GLY A 11 -20.80 -9.88 -36.60
CA GLY A 11 -20.10 -10.97 -37.32
C GLY A 11 -20.21 -12.30 -36.58
N MET A 12 -20.25 -13.42 -37.31
CA MET A 12 -20.21 -14.77 -36.73
C MET A 12 -18.76 -15.16 -36.43
N GLN A 13 -18.50 -15.62 -35.20
CA GLN A 13 -17.15 -15.99 -34.78
C GLN A 13 -16.92 -17.51 -34.87
N VAL A 14 -16.26 -17.95 -35.94
CA VAL A 14 -15.95 -19.37 -36.20
C VAL A 14 -14.66 -19.86 -35.54
N ARG A 15 -13.78 -18.93 -35.12
CA ARG A 15 -12.53 -19.19 -34.37
C ARG A 15 -12.21 -17.98 -33.46
N PRO A 16 -11.44 -18.15 -32.37
CA PRO A 16 -10.99 -17.03 -31.56
C PRO A 16 -10.26 -15.97 -32.39
N SER A 17 -10.36 -14.71 -32.00
CA SER A 17 -9.66 -13.63 -32.71
C SER A 17 -8.15 -13.78 -32.57
N VAL A 18 -7.41 -13.26 -33.55
CA VAL A 18 -5.94 -13.28 -33.52
C VAL A 18 -5.42 -12.63 -32.23
N THR A 19 -5.98 -11.48 -31.84
CA THR A 19 -5.64 -10.78 -30.60
C THR A 19 -5.85 -11.66 -29.36
N PHE A 20 -6.94 -12.43 -29.30
CA PHE A 20 -7.17 -13.36 -28.20
C PHE A 20 -6.13 -14.50 -28.15
N MET A 21 -5.59 -14.91 -29.30
CA MET A 21 -4.61 -15.99 -29.37
C MET A 21 -3.17 -15.54 -29.07
N ILE A 22 -2.80 -14.30 -29.38
CA ILE A 22 -1.40 -13.85 -29.33
C ILE A 22 -1.10 -12.85 -28.21
N SER A 23 -2.11 -12.22 -27.63
CA SER A 23 -1.90 -11.15 -26.66
C SER A 23 -2.54 -11.45 -25.32
N GLU A 24 -1.74 -11.35 -24.27
CA GLU A 24 -2.22 -11.30 -22.89
C GLU A 24 -2.58 -9.85 -22.53
N PRO A 25 -3.58 -9.64 -21.67
CA PRO A 25 -3.92 -8.31 -21.21
C PRO A 25 -2.73 -7.67 -20.48
N CYS A 26 -2.48 -6.38 -20.74
CA CYS A 26 -1.38 -5.66 -20.11
C CYS A 26 -1.48 -5.75 -18.58
N PRO A 27 -0.41 -6.15 -17.86
CA PRO A 27 -0.44 -6.31 -16.40
C PRO A 27 -0.64 -4.98 -15.64
N CYS A 28 -0.40 -3.84 -16.29
CA CYS A 28 -0.56 -2.52 -15.67
C CYS A 28 -2.01 -2.02 -15.70
N CYS A 29 -2.72 -2.22 -16.81
CA CYS A 29 -4.09 -1.70 -17.01
C CYS A 29 -5.15 -2.80 -17.14
N HIS A 30 -4.75 -4.07 -17.11
CA HIS A 30 -5.61 -5.26 -17.24
C HIS A 30 -6.57 -5.19 -18.44
N GLY A 31 -6.13 -4.61 -19.56
CA GLY A 31 -6.92 -4.46 -20.77
C GLY A 31 -7.89 -3.25 -20.79
N ILE A 32 -7.94 -2.44 -19.73
CA ILE A 32 -8.80 -1.24 -19.64
C ILE A 32 -8.20 -0.08 -20.48
N GLY A 33 -6.90 -0.08 -20.71
CA GLY A 33 -6.19 1.00 -21.42
C GLY A 33 -6.05 2.30 -20.61
N ARG A 34 -6.39 2.26 -19.31
CA ARG A 34 -6.24 3.38 -18.37
C ARG A 34 -5.63 2.88 -17.06
N VAL A 35 -4.82 3.73 -16.43
CA VAL A 35 -4.17 3.46 -15.15
C VAL A 35 -4.57 4.54 -14.15
N GLU A 36 -4.80 4.15 -12.90
CA GLU A 36 -5.22 5.09 -11.87
C GLU A 36 -4.13 6.12 -11.55
N ALA A 37 -4.55 7.36 -11.35
CA ALA A 37 -3.67 8.42 -10.91
C ALA A 37 -3.35 8.26 -9.42
N LEU A 38 -2.12 8.60 -9.01
CA LEU A 38 -1.69 8.45 -7.62
C LEU A 38 -2.56 9.26 -6.64
N ASP A 39 -3.02 10.45 -7.04
CA ASP A 39 -3.96 11.25 -6.25
C ASP A 39 -5.30 10.53 -6.04
N THR A 40 -5.81 9.80 -7.03
CA THR A 40 -7.06 9.05 -6.90
C THR A 40 -6.92 7.88 -5.94
N SER A 41 -5.79 7.17 -6.01
CA SER A 41 -5.46 6.10 -5.07
C SER A 41 -5.21 6.64 -3.65
N PHE A 42 -4.63 7.84 -3.50
CA PHE A 42 -4.50 8.51 -2.21
C PHE A 42 -5.88 8.80 -1.58
N SER A 43 -6.83 9.33 -2.35
CA SER A 43 -8.20 9.53 -1.86
C SER A 43 -8.90 8.23 -1.47
N LYS A 44 -8.59 7.11 -2.14
CA LYS A 44 -9.10 5.78 -1.73
C LYS A 44 -8.55 5.36 -0.37
N ILE A 45 -7.24 5.55 -0.14
CA ILE A 45 -6.60 5.24 1.15
C ILE A 45 -7.25 6.06 2.27
N GLU A 46 -7.44 7.36 2.05
CA GLU A 46 -8.08 8.24 3.03
C GLU A 46 -9.50 7.76 3.40
N ARG A 47 -10.33 7.48 2.38
CA ARG A 47 -11.69 6.97 2.59
C ARG A 47 -11.71 5.62 3.29
N GLU A 48 -10.78 4.73 2.95
CA GLU A 48 -10.65 3.41 3.58
C GLU A 48 -10.38 3.57 5.08
N ILE A 49 -9.43 4.43 5.45
CA ILE A 49 -9.10 4.72 6.86
C ILE A 49 -10.30 5.33 7.57
N CYS A 50 -10.93 6.36 6.99
CA CYS A 50 -12.13 6.99 7.57
C CYS A 50 -13.23 5.98 7.85
N ARG A 51 -13.48 5.06 6.89
CA ARG A 51 -14.48 4.02 7.05
C ARG A 51 -14.10 3.02 8.15
N ARG A 52 -12.82 2.64 8.30
CA ARG A 52 -12.40 1.79 9.42
C ARG A 52 -12.51 2.47 10.77
N LEU A 53 -12.19 3.77 10.83
CA LEU A 53 -12.39 4.58 12.03
C LEU A 53 -13.88 4.60 12.42
N ALA A 54 -14.76 4.86 11.46
CA ALA A 54 -16.20 4.88 11.68
C ALA A 54 -16.73 3.53 12.19
N VAL A 55 -16.27 2.41 11.63
CA VAL A 55 -16.66 1.06 12.08
C VAL A 55 -16.13 0.76 13.48
N SER A 56 -14.90 1.18 13.80
CA SER A 56 -14.31 0.94 15.12
C SER A 56 -14.94 1.75 16.26
N GLY A 57 -15.78 2.75 15.95
CA GLY A 57 -16.40 3.64 16.94
C GLY A 57 -15.39 4.48 17.73
N HIS A 58 -14.11 4.43 17.38
CA HIS A 58 -13.04 5.10 18.09
C HIS A 58 -12.94 6.55 17.60
N ASN A 59 -13.56 7.47 18.33
CA ASN A 59 -13.29 8.89 18.17
C ASN A 59 -11.89 9.14 18.77
N PRO A 60 -10.86 9.48 17.97
CA PRO A 60 -9.53 9.66 18.50
C PRO A 60 -9.51 10.88 19.42
N ASP A 61 -9.48 10.63 20.73
CA ASP A 61 -9.38 11.68 21.73
C ASP A 61 -8.10 12.50 21.49
N PRO A 62 -8.22 13.83 21.34
CA PRO A 62 -7.08 14.70 21.05
C PRO A 62 -6.05 14.78 22.18
N GLU A 63 -6.42 14.38 23.40
CA GLU A 63 -5.56 14.52 24.60
C GLU A 63 -4.58 13.36 24.81
N LYS A 64 -4.79 12.20 24.15
CA LYS A 64 -3.96 11.00 24.34
C LYS A 64 -3.46 10.46 23.00
N PRO A 65 -2.39 11.04 22.41
CA PRO A 65 -1.80 10.58 21.15
C PRO A 65 -1.26 9.14 21.18
N LYS A 66 -1.10 8.53 22.38
CA LYS A 66 -0.77 7.10 22.53
C LYS A 66 -1.93 6.16 22.16
N LEU A 67 -3.17 6.64 22.26
CA LEU A 67 -4.40 5.88 21.97
C LEU A 67 -4.91 6.08 20.54
N TRP A 68 -4.19 6.85 19.73
CA TRP A 68 -4.54 7.00 18.32
C TRP A 68 -4.43 5.66 17.61
N PRO A 69 -5.42 5.32 16.76
CA PRO A 69 -5.41 4.06 16.05
C PRO A 69 -4.21 4.03 15.11
N ARG A 70 -3.53 2.90 15.13
CA ARG A 70 -2.33 2.65 14.36
C ARG A 70 -2.69 1.75 13.19
N PHE A 71 -2.25 2.11 12.00
CA PHE A 71 -2.47 1.36 10.77
C PHE A 71 -1.14 1.10 10.08
N LEU A 72 -0.98 -0.10 9.53
CA LEU A 72 0.09 -0.46 8.61
C LEU A 72 -0.46 -0.33 7.19
N LEU A 73 0.14 0.56 6.40
CA LEU A 73 -0.19 0.80 5.01
C LEU A 73 0.89 0.15 4.13
N ARG A 74 0.51 -0.91 3.40
CA ARG A 74 1.37 -1.56 2.41
C ARG A 74 1.03 -1.02 1.03
N VAL A 75 2.05 -0.52 0.33
CA VAL A 75 1.88 0.09 -1.00
C VAL A 75 3.01 -0.30 -1.94
N ASP A 76 2.78 -0.09 -3.23
CA ASP A 76 3.82 -0.13 -4.26
C ASP A 76 4.88 1.00 -4.07
N HIS A 77 6.05 0.80 -4.68
CA HIS A 77 7.17 1.75 -4.66
C HIS A 77 6.80 3.14 -5.21
N GLU A 78 6.05 3.24 -6.33
CA GLU A 78 5.66 4.53 -6.89
C GLU A 78 4.79 5.32 -5.91
N MET A 79 3.84 4.64 -5.28
CA MET A 79 2.97 5.24 -4.26
C MET A 79 3.75 5.63 -3.00
N CYS A 80 4.70 4.81 -2.57
CA CYS A 80 5.57 5.15 -1.44
C CYS A 80 6.37 6.42 -1.71
N THR A 81 6.93 6.53 -2.92
CA THR A 81 7.67 7.71 -3.36
C THR A 81 6.76 8.94 -3.37
N TYR A 82 5.54 8.82 -3.90
CA TYR A 82 4.56 9.89 -3.90
C TYR A 82 4.17 10.34 -2.47
N LEU A 83 3.91 9.40 -1.56
CA LEU A 83 3.52 9.69 -0.17
C LEU A 83 4.63 10.38 0.64
N THR A 84 5.88 10.01 0.37
CA THR A 84 7.09 10.53 1.05
C THR A 84 7.70 11.74 0.33
N SER A 85 7.27 12.04 -0.89
CA SER A 85 7.77 13.18 -1.65
C SER A 85 7.36 14.53 -1.04
N GLY A 86 8.28 15.49 -1.05
CA GLY A 86 8.04 16.88 -0.68
C GLY A 86 8.34 17.26 0.78
N LYS A 87 8.31 18.58 1.06
CA LYS A 87 8.57 19.15 2.39
C LYS A 87 7.44 18.86 3.39
N ARG A 88 6.20 18.74 2.89
CA ARG A 88 5.02 18.29 3.65
C ARG A 88 4.56 16.98 3.02
N THR A 89 4.95 15.88 3.64
CA THR A 89 4.59 14.55 3.14
C THR A 89 3.07 14.40 3.15
N LYS A 90 2.51 13.85 2.06
CA LYS A 90 1.07 13.56 1.96
C LYS A 90 0.61 12.64 3.10
N LEU A 91 1.50 11.72 3.50
CA LEU A 91 1.29 10.87 4.67
C LEU A 91 1.19 11.68 5.96
N GLY A 92 2.05 12.69 6.16
CA GLY A 92 1.98 13.58 7.33
C GLY A 92 0.70 14.41 7.37
N ILE A 93 0.22 14.87 6.21
CA ILE A 93 -1.08 15.55 6.10
C ILE A 93 -2.20 14.59 6.48
N LEU A 94 -2.22 13.38 5.92
CA LEU A 94 -3.22 12.35 6.20
C LEU A 94 -3.24 11.96 7.70
N SER A 95 -2.06 11.73 8.29
CA SER A 95 -1.92 11.44 9.72
C SER A 95 -2.43 12.57 10.61
N SER A 96 -2.16 13.82 10.24
CA SER A 96 -2.63 14.98 11.00
C SER A 96 -4.14 15.22 10.85
N SER A 97 -4.70 15.02 9.65
CA SER A 97 -6.12 15.24 9.38
C SER A 97 -6.99 14.20 10.07
N LEU A 98 -6.60 12.93 10.00
CA LEU A 98 -7.37 11.82 10.57
C LEU A 98 -6.98 11.50 12.02
N LYS A 99 -5.93 12.13 12.55
CA LYS A 99 -5.37 11.86 13.90
C LYS A 99 -5.05 10.37 14.09
N VAL A 100 -4.33 9.81 13.11
CA VAL A 100 -3.96 8.39 13.08
C VAL A 100 -2.46 8.23 12.88
N TRP A 101 -1.91 7.14 13.42
CA TRP A 101 -0.55 6.73 13.12
C TRP A 101 -0.56 5.79 11.93
N VAL A 102 0.11 6.16 10.84
CA VAL A 102 0.24 5.30 9.67
C VAL A 102 1.70 4.93 9.51
N LEU A 103 1.98 3.63 9.59
CA LEU A 103 3.28 3.06 9.26
C LEU A 103 3.28 2.64 7.80
N LEU A 104 4.26 3.09 7.04
CA LEU A 104 4.38 2.79 5.61
C LEU A 104 5.33 1.60 5.41
N LYS A 105 4.89 0.54 4.71
CA LYS A 105 5.74 -0.59 4.28
C LYS A 105 5.65 -0.76 2.77
N ILE A 106 6.80 -0.87 2.10
CA ILE A 106 6.85 -1.15 0.67
C ILE A 106 6.67 -2.66 0.48
N ALA A 107 5.77 -3.06 -0.41
CA ALA A 107 5.56 -4.47 -0.75
C ALA A 107 5.78 -4.71 -2.25
N ARG A 108 6.51 -5.76 -2.59
CA ARG A 108 6.74 -6.18 -3.98
C ARG A 108 5.49 -6.93 -4.48
N GLY A 109 5.11 -6.70 -5.73
CA GLY A 109 3.95 -7.36 -6.36
C GLY A 109 2.62 -6.60 -6.25
N PHE A 110 2.62 -5.38 -5.72
CA PHE A 110 1.46 -4.50 -5.77
C PHE A 110 1.42 -3.79 -7.12
N THR A 111 0.24 -3.79 -7.77
CA THR A 111 0.02 -2.98 -8.97
C THR A 111 -0.13 -1.51 -8.59
N ARG A 112 0.10 -0.61 -9.54
CA ARG A 112 -0.01 0.83 -9.31
C ARG A 112 -1.41 1.20 -8.81
N GLY A 113 -1.47 1.76 -7.60
CA GLY A 113 -2.72 2.16 -6.94
C GLY A 113 -3.35 1.07 -6.07
N ALA A 114 -2.84 -0.16 -6.09
CA ALA A 114 -3.20 -1.19 -5.11
C ALA A 114 -2.55 -0.87 -3.76
N PHE A 115 -3.30 -1.12 -2.69
CA PHE A 115 -2.81 -0.93 -1.32
C PHE A 115 -3.52 -1.90 -0.38
N GLU A 116 -2.84 -2.24 0.71
CA GLU A 116 -3.43 -2.96 1.84
C GLU A 116 -3.33 -2.11 3.09
N LEU A 117 -4.42 -2.06 3.85
CA LEU A 117 -4.48 -1.41 5.15
C LEU A 117 -4.71 -2.49 6.21
N LEU A 118 -3.80 -2.61 7.17
CA LEU A 118 -3.93 -3.52 8.30
C LEU A 118 -4.00 -2.72 9.60
N PRO A 119 -4.90 -3.06 10.54
CA PRO A 119 -4.81 -2.51 11.89
C PRO A 119 -3.49 -2.97 12.51
N TYR A 120 -2.73 -2.04 13.06
CA TYR A 120 -1.47 -2.36 13.69
C TYR A 120 -1.76 -2.96 15.07
N SER A 121 -1.73 -4.28 15.15
CA SER A 121 -1.58 -4.99 16.42
C SER A 121 -0.10 -4.96 16.78
N ASP A 122 0.25 -4.73 18.04
CA ASP A 122 1.64 -4.76 18.56
C ASP A 122 2.28 -6.18 18.50
N GLN A 123 1.99 -6.98 17.46
CA GLN A 123 2.72 -8.20 17.13
C GLN A 123 3.86 -7.86 16.18
N LYS A 124 5.06 -7.86 16.78
CA LYS A 124 6.39 -8.10 16.22
C LYS A 124 6.47 -8.38 14.72
N ASP A 125 7.46 -7.74 14.10
CA ASP A 125 8.10 -8.13 12.85
C ASP A 125 8.27 -9.65 12.73
N THR A 126 7.40 -10.28 11.94
CA THR A 126 7.71 -11.55 11.28
C THR A 126 7.66 -11.24 9.78
N ASP A 127 8.83 -10.95 9.21
CA ASP A 127 9.01 -11.04 7.77
C ASP A 127 8.72 -12.48 7.33
N GLU A 128 7.95 -12.59 6.25
CA GLU A 128 7.87 -13.72 5.32
C GLU A 128 8.02 -15.13 5.92
N GLN A 129 6.91 -15.72 6.35
CA GLN A 129 6.69 -17.15 6.18
C GLN A 129 5.55 -17.39 5.20
N LYS A 130 5.95 -17.52 3.93
CA LYS A 130 5.34 -18.46 3.00
C LYS A 130 5.55 -19.86 3.58
N GLU A 131 4.54 -20.40 4.25
CA GLU A 131 4.45 -21.83 4.59
C GLU A 131 3.34 -22.45 3.72
N LEU A 132 3.79 -22.99 2.59
CA LEU A 132 3.13 -24.06 1.87
C LEU A 132 3.68 -25.36 2.48
N SER A 133 2.80 -26.22 2.98
CA SER A 133 3.07 -27.57 3.52
C SER A 133 3.76 -28.52 2.50
N PRO A 134 4.34 -29.67 2.92
CA PRO A 134 5.72 -30.07 2.59
C PRO A 134 5.84 -31.38 1.77
N GLU A 135 7.01 -31.64 1.14
CA GLU A 135 7.61 -32.99 1.11
C GLU A 135 9.08 -33.00 0.58
N SER A 136 10.01 -33.59 1.37
CA SER A 136 11.28 -34.30 1.04
C SER A 136 12.67 -33.55 0.95
N PRO A 137 13.82 -34.24 1.29
CA PRO A 137 14.94 -33.67 2.09
C PRO A 137 16.36 -33.65 1.39
N PRO A 138 17.52 -33.43 2.07
CA PRO A 138 18.57 -32.41 1.77
C PRO A 138 19.82 -32.97 1.01
N PRO A 139 20.89 -32.20 0.58
CA PRO A 139 21.97 -31.76 1.50
C PRO A 139 22.96 -30.61 1.05
N ARG A 140 23.74 -30.11 2.04
CA ARG A 140 25.14 -29.56 1.98
C ARG A 140 25.43 -28.05 1.84
N GLU A 141 26.01 -27.55 2.95
CA GLU A 141 27.29 -26.81 3.08
C GLU A 141 27.36 -25.29 2.88
N ALA A 142 27.81 -24.67 3.98
CA ALA A 142 28.75 -23.56 4.09
C ALA A 142 28.29 -22.11 3.79
N GLY A 143 28.33 -21.29 4.86
CA GLY A 143 28.60 -19.86 4.74
C GLY A 143 27.79 -18.92 5.63
N ARG A 144 27.97 -18.97 6.96
CA ARG A 144 27.82 -17.73 7.76
C ARG A 144 29.02 -16.82 7.42
N PRO A 145 28.84 -15.50 7.34
CA PRO A 145 29.11 -14.72 8.54
C PRO A 145 28.15 -13.53 8.80
N ARG A 146 27.75 -13.47 10.08
CA ARG A 146 27.74 -12.30 10.98
C ARG A 146 26.96 -11.04 10.59
N LEU A 147 25.80 -10.92 11.24
CA LEU A 147 25.36 -9.80 12.10
C LEU A 147 26.19 -8.50 12.05
N SER A 148 25.52 -7.40 11.76
CA SER A 148 25.71 -6.16 12.53
C SER A 148 24.36 -5.49 12.79
N VAL A 149 23.90 -5.65 14.02
CA VAL A 149 22.89 -4.80 14.65
C VAL A 149 23.43 -3.38 14.65
N PHE A 150 22.71 -2.44 14.03
CA PHE A 150 22.92 -1.01 14.25
C PHE A 150 21.76 -0.45 15.06
N PRO A 151 21.90 -0.34 16.41
CA PRO A 151 20.93 0.36 17.23
C PRO A 151 21.29 1.84 17.22
N ILE A 152 20.57 2.67 16.46
CA ILE A 152 20.59 4.12 16.71
C ILE A 152 19.62 4.40 17.84
N LYS A 153 20.13 4.12 19.03
CA LYS A 153 19.63 4.62 20.30
C LYS A 153 19.75 6.14 20.33
N LYS A 154 18.62 6.77 20.70
CA LYS A 154 18.55 7.95 21.57
C LYS A 154 19.01 9.28 20.96
N TRP A 155 18.05 10.03 20.44
CA TRP A 155 18.00 11.46 20.76
C TRP A 155 16.54 11.92 20.88
N MET A 156 16.09 12.04 22.13
CA MET A 156 15.08 13.00 22.56
C MET A 156 15.21 13.09 24.08
N SER A 157 15.61 14.25 24.57
CA SER A 157 15.23 14.74 25.89
C SER A 157 15.17 16.26 25.81
N ARG A 158 13.94 16.77 25.81
CA ARG A 158 13.57 18.15 26.17
C ARG A 158 14.21 18.55 27.51
N ALA A 159 14.48 19.82 27.72
CA ALA A 159 13.67 20.67 28.62
C ALA A 159 14.16 22.13 28.71
N LYS A 160 13.19 23.01 28.91
CA LYS A 160 13.24 24.46 29.17
C LYS A 160 13.81 24.77 30.57
N ARG A 161 14.37 25.97 30.81
CA ARG A 161 13.74 27.07 31.60
C ARG A 161 14.63 28.32 31.70
N ALA A 162 13.96 29.42 32.04
CA ALA A 162 14.34 30.83 32.00
C ALA A 162 15.41 31.29 32.99
N LYS A 163 16.06 32.42 32.67
CA LYS A 163 15.94 33.66 33.45
C LYS A 163 16.12 34.86 32.55
#